data_AF-A0A518S7Y0-F1
#
_entry.id   AF-A0A518S7Y0-F1
#
_cell.length_a   1.000
_cell.length_b   1.000
_cell.length_c   1.000
_cell.angle_alpha   90.00
_cell.angle_beta   90.00
_cell.angle_gamma   90.00
#
_symmetry.space_group_name_H-M   'P 1'
#
loop_
_entity.id
_entity.type
_entity.pdbx_description
1 polymer ?
#
loop_
_entity_poly.entity_id
_entity_poly.type
_entity_poly.pdbx_seq_one_letter_code
_entity_poly.pdbx_strand_id
1 'polypeptide(L)'
;MTEVGTHQWWEHYKTTVNADPEMSVRGHDKFSENFRIEIGDTDWLVEVDGGRVESIVPEPGLDHEWAFGVTGSEQAWEEFLQETPPAFNHELIASHYRGAVAGEDDRLQITGDNKRVFQNLRAFQRALDLLRHSHNNGGA
;
A
#
# COMPACT_ATOMS: atom_id res chain seq x y z
N MET A 1 -16.96 -5.00 -7.09
CA MET A 1 -15.89 -4.81 -6.09
C MET A 1 -15.12 -6.09 -6.03
N THR A 2 -13.81 -6.03 -6.26
CA THR A 2 -12.93 -7.20 -6.20
C THR A 2 -12.59 -7.48 -4.73
N GLU A 3 -12.68 -8.73 -4.30
CA GLU A 3 -12.32 -9.15 -2.95
C GLU A 3 -10.85 -8.82 -2.64
N VAL A 4 -10.61 -8.17 -1.50
CA VAL A 4 -9.29 -7.67 -1.06
C VAL A 4 -8.35 -8.85 -0.84
N GLY A 5 -7.08 -8.70 -1.20
CA GLY A 5 -6.05 -9.72 -0.96
C GLY A 5 -6.10 -10.94 -1.88
N THR A 6 -7.06 -11.03 -2.80
CA THR A 6 -7.07 -12.11 -3.80
C THR A 6 -5.96 -11.95 -4.85
N HIS A 7 -5.53 -13.05 -5.47
CA HIS A 7 -4.54 -12.99 -6.56
C HIS A 7 -4.99 -12.07 -7.71
N GLN A 8 -6.27 -12.13 -8.10
CA GLN A 8 -6.82 -11.26 -9.14
C GLN A 8 -6.74 -9.77 -8.76
N TRP A 9 -7.00 -9.45 -7.49
CA TRP A 9 -6.91 -8.09 -6.99
C TRP A 9 -5.48 -7.55 -7.09
N TRP A 10 -4.49 -8.37 -6.70
CA TRP A 10 -3.08 -8.02 -6.80
C TRP A 10 -2.56 -7.90 -8.25
N GLU A 11 -2.98 -8.78 -9.16
CA GLU A 11 -2.64 -8.66 -10.59
C GLU A 11 -3.24 -7.39 -11.22
N HIS A 12 -4.47 -7.03 -10.83
CA HIS A 12 -5.07 -5.79 -11.26
C HIS A 12 -4.30 -4.58 -10.70
N TYR A 13 -3.96 -4.59 -9.41
CA TYR A 13 -3.13 -3.57 -8.77
C TYR A 13 -1.79 -3.37 -9.49
N LYS A 14 -1.06 -4.46 -9.74
CA LYS A 14 0.21 -4.44 -10.48
C LYS A 14 0.05 -3.78 -11.85
N THR A 15 -1.01 -4.11 -12.57
CA THR A 15 -1.32 -3.53 -13.88
C THR A 15 -1.62 -2.02 -13.76
N THR A 16 -2.43 -1.64 -12.78
CA THR A 16 -2.79 -0.24 -12.51
C THR A 16 -1.56 0.60 -12.17
N VAL A 17 -0.68 0.14 -11.27
CA VAL A 17 0.56 0.85 -10.90
C VAL A 17 1.49 0.99 -12.09
N ASN A 18 1.71 -0.10 -12.85
CA ASN A 18 2.63 -0.09 -13.98
C ASN A 18 2.15 0.75 -15.17
N ALA A 19 0.87 1.13 -15.20
CA ALA A 19 0.28 2.05 -16.17
C ALA A 19 0.23 3.50 -15.67
N ASP A 20 0.54 3.75 -14.40
CA ASP A 20 0.40 5.07 -13.79
C ASP A 20 1.58 6.01 -14.16
N PRO A 21 1.30 7.20 -14.72
CA PRO A 21 2.35 8.13 -15.13
C PRO A 21 3.08 8.76 -13.95
N GLU A 22 2.45 8.91 -12.77
CA GLU A 22 3.10 9.49 -11.58
C GLU A 22 4.07 8.49 -10.95
N MET A 23 3.85 7.20 -11.15
CA MET A 23 4.79 6.16 -10.75
C MET A 23 6.00 6.05 -11.71
N SER A 24 5.91 6.59 -12.92
CA SER A 24 6.96 6.46 -13.96
C SER A 24 8.06 7.54 -13.92
N VAL A 25 8.30 8.16 -12.76
CA VAL A 25 9.28 9.24 -12.58
C VAL A 25 10.71 8.70 -12.72
N ARG A 26 11.57 9.46 -13.42
CA ARG A 26 12.98 9.13 -13.64
C ARG A 26 13.88 9.97 -12.73
N GLY A 27 15.03 9.42 -12.33
CA GLY A 27 16.09 10.15 -11.62
C GLY A 27 16.13 9.85 -10.12
N HIS A 28 16.52 10.82 -9.30
CA HIS A 28 16.67 10.66 -7.85
C HIS A 28 15.35 10.33 -7.14
N ASP A 29 14.22 10.74 -7.71
CA ASP A 29 12.88 10.52 -7.14
C ASP A 29 12.27 9.17 -7.55
N LYS A 30 13.11 8.26 -8.09
CA LYS A 30 12.73 6.90 -8.49
C LYS A 30 12.38 6.09 -7.24
N PHE A 31 11.15 5.57 -7.18
CA PHE A 31 10.71 4.70 -6.09
C PHE A 31 11.18 3.26 -6.34
N SER A 32 12.16 2.77 -5.57
CA SER A 32 12.72 1.41 -5.70
C SER A 32 12.87 0.74 -4.33
N GLU A 33 11.90 0.95 -3.44
CA GLU A 33 11.88 0.32 -2.12
C GLU A 33 10.74 -0.70 -2.09
N ASN A 34 11.08 -1.95 -1.75
CA ASN A 34 10.10 -2.98 -1.47
C ASN A 34 9.35 -2.64 -0.18
N PHE A 35 8.04 -2.88 -0.16
CA PHE A 35 7.22 -2.62 1.02
C PHE A 35 6.22 -3.74 1.30
N ARG A 36 5.92 -3.92 2.58
CA ARG A 36 5.02 -4.96 3.09
C ARG A 36 3.59 -4.42 3.26
N ILE A 37 2.60 -5.24 2.96
CA ILE A 37 1.18 -4.96 3.17
C ILE A 37 0.59 -6.14 3.95
N GLU A 38 0.24 -5.89 5.20
CA GLU A 38 -0.39 -6.88 6.09
C GLU A 38 -1.86 -6.51 6.28
N ILE A 39 -2.75 -7.45 5.89
CA ILE A 39 -4.20 -7.31 5.93
C ILE A 39 -4.74 -8.42 6.84
N GLY A 40 -5.14 -8.05 8.06
CA GLY A 40 -5.51 -9.04 9.07
C GLY A 40 -4.33 -9.98 9.35
N ASP A 41 -4.54 -11.28 9.10
CA ASP A 41 -3.51 -12.32 9.30
C ASP A 41 -2.72 -12.66 8.03
N THR A 42 -3.00 -11.97 6.91
CA THR A 42 -2.37 -12.23 5.61
C THR A 42 -1.30 -11.20 5.28
N ASP A 43 -0.18 -11.68 4.72
CA ASP A 43 0.97 -10.85 4.43
C ASP A 43 1.37 -10.87 2.96
N TRP A 44 1.78 -9.71 2.46
CA TRP A 44 2.17 -9.49 1.08
C TRP A 44 3.39 -8.59 0.98
N LEU A 45 4.35 -8.97 0.15
CA LEU A 45 5.45 -8.12 -0.24
C LEU A 45 5.21 -7.57 -1.64
N VAL A 46 5.30 -6.25 -1.78
CA VAL A 46 5.29 -5.57 -3.07
C VAL A 46 6.74 -5.24 -3.45
N GLU A 47 7.25 -5.90 -4.48
CA GLU A 47 8.59 -5.66 -5.00
C GLU A 47 8.56 -4.54 -6.04
N VAL A 48 9.31 -3.47 -5.79
CA VAL A 48 9.28 -2.27 -6.61
C VAL A 48 10.66 -1.93 -7.14
N ASP A 49 10.78 -1.80 -8.46
CA ASP A 49 11.90 -1.12 -9.09
C ASP A 49 11.42 -0.02 -10.03
N GLY A 50 11.68 1.22 -9.66
CA GLY A 50 11.41 2.34 -10.56
C GLY A 50 9.99 2.78 -10.69
N GLY A 51 9.27 2.68 -9.60
CA GLY A 51 7.84 2.85 -9.54
C GLY A 51 7.08 1.78 -10.32
N ARG A 52 7.77 0.73 -10.80
CA ARG A 52 7.13 -0.45 -11.36
C ARG A 52 7.06 -1.52 -10.29
N VAL A 53 5.89 -2.14 -10.18
CA VAL A 53 5.71 -3.35 -9.39
C VAL A 53 6.18 -4.52 -10.24
N GLU A 54 7.31 -5.10 -9.84
CA GLU A 54 7.94 -6.23 -10.52
C GLU A 54 7.26 -7.54 -10.12
N SER A 55 6.99 -7.71 -8.84
CA SER A 55 6.30 -8.88 -8.29
C SER A 55 5.47 -8.53 -7.05
N ILE A 56 4.55 -9.42 -6.71
CA ILE A 56 3.78 -9.37 -5.47
C ILE A 56 3.86 -10.77 -4.88
N VAL A 57 4.51 -10.90 -3.72
CA VAL A 57 4.81 -12.18 -3.10
C VAL A 57 3.85 -12.40 -1.92
N PRO A 58 2.97 -13.41 -1.95
CA PRO A 58 2.20 -13.82 -0.79
C PRO A 58 3.11 -14.47 0.26
N GLU A 59 2.87 -14.17 1.53
CA GLU A 59 3.54 -14.81 2.68
C GLU A 59 5.07 -14.82 2.52
N PRO A 60 5.72 -13.64 2.41
CA PRO A 60 7.14 -13.53 2.14
C PRO A 60 7.98 -14.23 3.21
N GLY A 61 9.00 -14.97 2.76
CA GLY A 61 9.93 -15.72 3.61
C GLY A 61 11.09 -14.87 4.14
N LEU A 62 11.96 -15.51 4.94
CA LEU A 62 13.14 -14.87 5.56
C LEU A 62 14.17 -14.30 4.56
N ASP A 63 14.14 -14.78 3.33
CA ASP A 63 15.02 -14.38 2.23
C ASP A 63 14.56 -13.12 1.49
N HIS A 64 13.40 -12.56 1.86
CA HIS A 64 12.85 -11.36 1.25
C HIS A 64 13.21 -10.11 2.06
N GLU A 65 13.57 -9.03 1.37
CA GLU A 65 13.94 -7.74 1.98
C GLU A 65 12.87 -6.68 1.69
N TRP A 66 12.49 -5.92 2.73
CA TRP A 66 11.62 -4.75 2.63
C TRP A 66 12.07 -3.65 3.59
N ALA A 67 11.85 -2.39 3.22
CA ALA A 67 12.28 -1.25 4.02
C ALA A 67 11.22 -0.84 5.06
N PHE A 68 9.95 -0.93 4.69
CA PHE A 68 8.81 -0.48 5.48
C PHE A 68 7.53 -1.19 5.04
N GLY A 69 6.40 -0.88 5.69
CA GLY A 69 5.12 -1.44 5.30
C GLY A 69 3.92 -0.76 5.94
N VAL A 70 2.75 -1.29 5.64
CA VAL A 70 1.47 -0.94 6.27
C VAL A 70 0.83 -2.20 6.84
N THR A 71 0.35 -2.12 8.07
CA THR A 71 -0.45 -3.16 8.72
C THR A 71 -1.79 -2.61 9.19
N GLY A 72 -2.80 -3.46 9.25
CA GLY A 72 -4.11 -3.16 9.83
C GLY A 72 -5.03 -4.36 9.72
N SER A 73 -6.15 -4.34 10.44
CA SER A 73 -7.19 -5.35 10.30
C SER A 73 -7.81 -5.33 8.90
N GLU A 74 -8.54 -6.40 8.56
CA GLU A 74 -9.38 -6.43 7.35
C GLU A 74 -10.33 -5.23 7.30
N GLN A 75 -10.98 -4.90 8.42
CA GLN A 75 -11.90 -3.77 8.52
C GLN A 75 -11.20 -2.42 8.25
N ALA A 76 -10.02 -2.19 8.83
CA ALA A 76 -9.28 -0.96 8.59
C ALA A 76 -8.88 -0.80 7.11
N TRP A 77 -8.52 -1.90 6.45
CA TRP A 77 -8.25 -1.92 5.02
C TRP A 77 -9.52 -1.69 4.17
N GLU A 78 -10.63 -2.34 4.51
CA GLU A 78 -11.92 -2.12 3.85
C GLU A 78 -12.31 -0.64 3.87
N GLU A 79 -12.20 0.02 5.03
CA GLU A 79 -12.48 1.46 5.17
C GLU A 79 -11.51 2.32 4.34
N PHE A 80 -10.21 2.03 4.40
CA PHE A 80 -9.20 2.78 3.65
C PHE A 80 -9.39 2.67 2.13
N LEU A 81 -9.89 1.53 1.66
CA LEU A 81 -10.10 1.23 0.25
C LEU A 81 -11.45 1.67 -0.30
N GLN A 82 -12.34 2.27 0.48
CA GLN A 82 -13.58 2.84 -0.05
C GLN A 82 -13.29 3.95 -1.06
N GLU A 83 -14.15 4.09 -2.09
CA GLU A 83 -14.06 5.20 -3.05
C GLU A 83 -14.07 6.57 -2.36
N THR A 84 -14.91 6.71 -1.33
CA THR A 84 -14.91 7.84 -0.41
C THR A 84 -14.62 7.32 1.00
N PRO A 85 -13.35 7.28 1.44
CA PRO A 85 -12.98 6.81 2.76
C PRO A 85 -13.61 7.67 3.87
N PRO A 86 -13.83 7.09 5.06
CA PRO A 86 -14.21 7.87 6.23
C PRO A 86 -13.11 8.90 6.57
N ALA A 87 -13.47 9.89 7.38
CA ALA A 87 -12.53 10.93 7.80
C ALA A 87 -11.23 10.32 8.35
N PHE A 88 -10.09 10.92 7.97
CA PHE A 88 -8.74 10.48 8.35
C PHE A 88 -8.26 9.12 7.78
N ASN A 89 -9.05 8.45 6.93
CA ASN A 89 -8.61 7.28 6.14
C ASN A 89 -8.35 7.64 4.66
N HIS A 90 -8.33 8.93 4.31
CA HIS A 90 -7.99 9.38 2.95
C HIS A 90 -6.49 9.26 2.67
N GLU A 91 -5.65 9.45 3.68
CA GLU A 91 -4.18 9.39 3.59
C GLU A 91 -3.59 8.50 4.70
N LEU A 92 -2.47 7.84 4.40
CA LEU A 92 -1.83 6.88 5.31
C LEU A 92 -1.36 7.54 6.60
N ILE A 93 -0.80 8.75 6.52
CA ILE A 93 -0.25 9.48 7.66
C ILE A 93 -1.35 9.83 8.66
N ALA A 94 -2.52 10.25 8.20
CA ALA A 94 -3.66 10.55 9.06
C ALA A 94 -4.14 9.29 9.78
N SER A 95 -4.30 8.17 9.06
CA SER A 95 -4.71 6.90 9.66
C SER A 95 -3.72 6.44 10.74
N HIS A 96 -2.41 6.46 10.40
CA HIS A 96 -1.35 6.12 11.34
C HIS A 96 -1.30 7.03 12.56
N TYR A 97 -1.45 8.35 12.39
CA TYR A 97 -1.49 9.29 13.51
C TYR A 97 -2.70 9.03 14.43
N ARG A 98 -3.88 8.75 13.87
CA ARG A 98 -5.08 8.46 14.67
C ARG A 98 -4.90 7.17 15.47
N GLY A 99 -4.31 6.14 14.88
CA GLY A 99 -3.98 4.90 15.58
C GLY A 99 -2.90 5.06 16.65
N ALA A 100 -1.70 5.47 16.22
CA ALA A 100 -0.51 5.44 17.06
C ALA A 100 -0.40 6.62 18.05
N VAL A 101 -1.06 7.76 17.78
CA VAL A 101 -0.93 8.98 18.59
C VAL A 101 -2.23 9.37 19.26
N ALA A 102 -3.36 9.35 18.55
CA ALA A 102 -4.66 9.70 19.12
C ALA A 102 -5.30 8.55 19.93
N GLY A 103 -4.76 7.33 19.81
CA GLY A 103 -5.23 6.16 20.53
C GLY A 103 -6.57 5.62 20.02
N GLU A 104 -6.89 5.86 18.75
CA GLU A 104 -8.03 5.22 18.11
C GLU A 104 -7.69 3.79 17.74
N ASP A 105 -8.58 2.88 18.14
CA ASP A 105 -8.46 1.49 17.73
C ASP A 105 -8.72 1.35 16.23
N ASP A 106 -8.16 0.26 15.67
CA ASP A 106 -8.42 -0.21 14.31
C ASP A 106 -8.12 0.78 13.18
N ARG A 107 -6.86 1.24 13.12
CA ARG A 107 -6.32 2.11 12.07
C ARG A 107 -5.14 1.47 11.36
N LEU A 108 -4.89 1.88 10.12
CA LEU A 108 -3.69 1.47 9.41
C LEU A 108 -2.45 2.06 10.09
N GLN A 109 -1.40 1.26 10.19
CA GLN A 109 -0.15 1.65 10.83
C GLN A 109 1.04 1.46 9.89
N ILE A 110 1.91 2.48 9.85
CA ILE A 110 3.20 2.40 9.18
C ILE A 110 4.17 1.60 10.05
N THR A 111 4.93 0.70 9.43
CA THR A 111 5.96 -0.12 10.08
C THR A 111 7.31 0.02 9.36
N GLY A 112 8.41 -0.36 10.04
CA GLY A 112 9.76 -0.38 9.47
C GLY A 112 10.53 0.94 9.56
N ASP A 113 11.39 1.23 8.58
CA ASP A 113 12.27 2.41 8.59
C ASP A 113 11.51 3.69 8.26
N ASN A 114 11.22 4.47 9.30
CA ASN A 114 10.52 5.75 9.19
C ASN A 114 11.22 6.74 8.24
N LYS A 115 12.56 6.77 8.21
CA LYS A 115 13.30 7.66 7.30
C LYS A 115 13.03 7.28 5.85
N ARG A 116 13.03 5.99 5.53
CA ARG A 116 12.73 5.48 4.17
C ARG A 116 11.30 5.78 3.76
N VAL A 117 10.34 5.65 4.69
CA VAL A 117 8.94 6.07 4.45
C VAL A 117 8.88 7.54 4.04
N PHE A 118 9.47 8.44 4.84
CA PHE A 118 9.39 9.87 4.56
C PHE A 118 10.18 10.31 3.32
N GLN A 119 11.27 9.62 2.98
CA GLN A 119 12.01 9.83 1.72
C GLN A 119 11.18 9.45 0.49
N ASN A 120 10.29 8.45 0.62
CA ASN A 120 9.48 7.93 -0.48
C ASN A 120 7.98 8.29 -0.38
N LEU A 121 7.60 9.17 0.57
CA LEU A 121 6.21 9.34 1.01
C LEU A 121 5.22 9.60 -0.12
N ARG A 122 5.60 10.45 -1.09
CA ARG A 122 4.72 10.79 -2.22
C ARG A 122 4.43 9.57 -3.10
N ALA A 123 5.48 8.86 -3.52
CA ALA A 123 5.34 7.67 -4.35
C ALA A 123 4.64 6.54 -3.59
N PHE A 124 4.94 6.38 -2.31
CA PHE A 124 4.30 5.38 -1.47
C PHE A 124 2.81 5.67 -1.26
N GLN A 125 2.44 6.92 -0.95
CA GLN A 125 1.03 7.32 -0.86
C GLN A 125 0.31 7.11 -2.20
N ARG A 126 0.93 7.48 -3.33
CA ARG A 126 0.37 7.21 -4.67
C ARG A 126 0.16 5.71 -4.90
N ALA A 127 1.10 4.87 -4.50
CA ALA A 127 0.98 3.42 -4.61
C ALA A 127 -0.21 2.87 -3.80
N LEU A 128 -0.51 3.44 -2.61
CA LEU A 128 -1.69 3.07 -1.81
C LEU A 128 -2.99 3.65 -2.39
N ASP A 129 -2.96 4.85 -2.96
CA ASP A 129 -4.12 5.41 -3.66
C ASP A 129 -4.48 4.58 -4.89
N LEU A 130 -3.48 4.04 -5.60
CA LEU A 130 -3.68 3.12 -6.72
C LEU A 130 -4.25 1.78 -6.25
N LEU A 131 -3.89 1.32 -5.05
CA LEU A 131 -4.52 0.15 -4.41
C LEU A 131 -6.03 0.36 -4.23
N ARG A 132 -6.44 1.54 -3.71
CA ARG A 132 -7.84 1.97 -3.62
C ARG A 132 -8.48 2.06 -5.00
N HIS A 133 -7.79 2.65 -5.97
CA HIS A 133 -8.29 2.80 -7.34
C HIS A 133 -8.56 1.44 -7.99
N SER A 134 -7.65 0.49 -7.83
CA SER A 134 -7.75 -0.89 -8.30
C SER A 134 -8.89 -1.66 -7.63
N HIS A 135 -9.11 -1.45 -6.32
CA HIS A 135 -10.21 -2.08 -5.59
C HIS A 135 -11.59 -1.60 -6.09
N ASN A 136 -11.74 -0.29 -6.31
CA ASN A 136 -13.02 0.30 -6.70
C ASN A 136 -13.30 0.22 -8.21
N ASN A 137 -12.28 0.25 -9.06
CA ASN A 137 -12.42 0.21 -10.52
C ASN A 137 -12.26 -1.20 -11.13
N GLY A 138 -12.30 -2.26 -10.31
CA GLY A 138 -12.25 -3.66 -10.75
C GLY A 138 -13.52 -4.16 -11.45
N GLY A 139 -14.16 -3.34 -12.28
CA GLY A 139 -15.37 -3.67 -13.02
C GLY A 139 -15.55 -2.88 -14.30
N ALA A 140 -14.73 -3.19 -15.32
CA ALA A 140 -15.07 -3.14 -16.75
C ALA A 140 -14.03 -3.92 -17.56
#